data_AF-A0A552AYK9-F1
#
_entry.id   AF-A0A552AYK9-F1
#
_cell.length_a   1.000
_cell.length_b   1.000
_cell.length_c   1.000
_cell.angle_alpha   90.00
_cell.angle_beta   90.00
_cell.angle_gamma   90.00
#
_symmetry.space_group_name_H-M   'P 1'
#
loop_
_entity.id
_entity.type
_entity.pdbx_description
1 polymer ?
#
loop_
_entity_poly.entity_id
_entity_poly.type
_entity_poly.pdbx_seq_one_letter_code
_entity_poly.pdbx_strand_id
1 'polypeptide(L)'
;MLDQMMKMLEGQQIGPYRLNKFLGAGGFGGVFHASEMVRNTSVQEVAIKVIPESSDDKLIELTNARKLEHSNLIKAYSVGEFT
;
A
#
# COMPACT_ATOMS: atom_id res chain seq x y z
N MET A 1 -5.95 -16.57 -7.89
CA MET A 1 -6.41 -16.62 -6.49
C MET A 1 -6.06 -15.34 -5.76
N LEU A 2 -4.79 -14.89 -5.81
CA LEU A 2 -4.35 -13.62 -5.20
C LEU A 2 -5.11 -12.38 -5.70
N ASP A 3 -5.32 -12.22 -7.00
CA ASP A 3 -6.11 -11.10 -7.57
C ASP A 3 -7.51 -11.01 -6.97
N GLN A 4 -8.19 -12.15 -6.85
CA GLN A 4 -9.55 -12.18 -6.29
C GLN A 4 -9.53 -11.83 -4.81
N MET A 5 -8.55 -12.32 -4.04
CA MET A 5 -8.37 -11.94 -2.64
C MET A 5 -8.10 -10.44 -2.49
N MET A 6 -7.17 -9.89 -3.29
CA MET A 6 -6.83 -8.47 -3.25
C MET A 6 -8.03 -7.60 -3.63
N LYS A 7 -8.80 -8.00 -4.63
CA LYS A 7 -10.00 -7.27 -5.03
C LYS A 7 -11.05 -7.17 -3.91
N MET A 8 -11.10 -8.11 -2.96
CA MET A 8 -12.00 -8.01 -1.79
C MET A 8 -11.61 -6.89 -0.82
N LEU A 9 -10.38 -6.39 -0.87
CA LEU A 9 -9.92 -5.26 -0.06
C LEU A 9 -10.34 -3.90 -0.65
N GLU A 10 -10.81 -3.86 -1.90
CA GLU A 10 -11.33 -2.64 -2.50
C GLU A 10 -12.51 -2.09 -1.67
N GLY A 11 -12.48 -0.79 -1.40
CA GLY A 11 -13.42 -0.08 -0.55
C GLY A 11 -13.11 -0.13 0.96
N GLN A 12 -12.21 -1.01 1.41
CA GLN A 12 -11.85 -1.11 2.82
C GLN A 12 -10.91 0.02 3.25
N GLN A 13 -10.87 0.29 4.56
CA GLN A 13 -9.93 1.22 5.16
C GLN A 13 -8.86 0.44 5.92
N ILE A 14 -7.59 0.74 5.65
CA ILE A 14 -6.42 0.21 6.35
C ILE A 14 -5.61 1.36 6.95
N GLY A 15 -5.57 1.44 8.27
CA GLY A 15 -5.03 2.60 8.97
C GLY A 15 -5.67 3.91 8.48
N PRO A 16 -4.88 4.91 8.04
CA PRO A 16 -5.41 6.15 7.50
C PRO A 16 -5.82 6.05 6.03
N TYR A 17 -5.64 4.91 5.34
CA TYR A 17 -5.85 4.83 3.89
C TYR A 17 -7.15 4.11 3.53
N ARG A 18 -7.96 4.70 2.66
CA ARG A 18 -9.11 4.03 2.02
C ARG A 18 -8.71 3.48 0.66
N LEU A 19 -8.85 2.17 0.46
CA LEU A 19 -8.47 1.48 -0.79
C LEU A 19 -9.53 1.66 -1.87
N ASN A 20 -9.56 2.80 -2.55
CA ASN A 20 -10.64 3.18 -3.47
C ASN A 20 -10.84 2.23 -4.66
N LYS A 21 -9.75 1.80 -5.31
CA LYS A 21 -9.81 0.95 -6.50
C LYS A 21 -8.60 0.02 -6.59
N PHE A 22 -8.85 -1.26 -6.79
CA PHE A 22 -7.82 -2.25 -7.11
C PHE A 22 -7.31 -2.03 -8.55
N LEU A 23 -5.99 -1.91 -8.70
CA LEU A 23 -5.34 -1.65 -9.98
C LEU A 23 -4.78 -2.93 -10.62
N GLY A 24 -4.38 -3.89 -9.79
CA GLY A 24 -3.84 -5.17 -10.24
C GLY A 24 -2.98 -5.83 -9.18
N ALA A 25 -2.69 -7.11 -9.37
CA ALA A 25 -1.79 -7.87 -8.51
C ALA A 25 -0.70 -8.56 -9.32
N GLY A 26 0.41 -8.87 -8.64
CA GLY A 26 1.47 -9.73 -9.13
C GLY A 26 1.91 -10.68 -8.02
N GLY A 27 3.00 -11.42 -8.24
CA GLY A 27 3.50 -12.43 -7.27
C GLY A 27 3.84 -11.91 -5.87
N PHE A 28 3.86 -10.59 -5.67
CA PHE A 28 4.22 -9.93 -4.41
C PHE A 28 3.08 -9.15 -3.76
N GLY A 29 1.84 -9.32 -4.23
CA GLY A 29 0.66 -8.64 -3.66
C GLY A 29 -0.11 -7.76 -4.64
N GLY A 30 -1.04 -6.98 -4.10
CA GLY A 30 -1.98 -6.14 -4.87
C GLY A 30 -1.69 -4.65 -4.71
N VAL A 31 -1.91 -3.88 -5.78
CA VAL A 31 -1.77 -2.42 -5.78
C VAL A 31 -3.14 -1.78 -5.90
N PHE A 32 -3.35 -0.72 -5.12
CA PHE A 32 -4.60 0.03 -5.04
C PHE A 32 -4.35 1.51 -5.28
N HIS A 33 -5.26 2.15 -6.00
CA HIS A 33 -5.47 3.58 -5.90
C HIS A 33 -6.26 3.85 -4.62
N ALA A 34 -5.73 4.72 -3.77
CA ALA A 34 -6.24 4.93 -2.42
C ALA A 34 -6.21 6.41 -2.03
N SER A 35 -7.02 6.77 -1.04
CA SER A 35 -6.98 8.09 -0.40
C SER A 35 -6.40 7.97 1.00
N GLU A 36 -5.47 8.85 1.36
CA GLU A 36 -5.16 9.13 2.77
C GLU A 36 -6.30 9.96 3.37
N MET A 37 -6.81 9.52 4.52
CA MET A 37 -7.99 10.04 5.19
C MET A 37 -7.60 10.67 6.53
N VAL A 38 -7.99 11.92 6.74
CA VAL A 38 -7.87 12.62 8.03
C VAL A 38 -9.27 13.09 8.43
N ARG A 39 -9.76 12.62 9.58
CA ARG A 39 -11.11 12.95 10.10
C ARG A 39 -12.22 12.74 9.05
N ASN A 40 -12.16 11.63 8.30
CA ASN A 40 -13.07 11.26 7.20
C ASN A 40 -13.02 12.16 5.95
N THR A 41 -12.00 13.01 5.82
CA THR A 41 -11.74 13.79 4.60
C THR A 41 -10.52 13.23 3.88
N SER A 42 -10.62 13.01 2.57
CA SER A 42 -9.45 12.68 1.74
C SER A 42 -8.52 13.89 1.66
N VAL A 43 -7.24 13.69 1.98
CA VAL A 43 -6.21 14.74 1.95
C VAL A 43 -5.17 14.52 0.86
N GLN A 44 -4.99 13.28 0.40
CA GLN A 44 -4.01 12.93 -0.63
C GLN A 44 -4.41 11.62 -1.32
N GLU A 45 -4.29 11.57 -2.65
CA GLU A 45 -4.35 10.30 -3.39
C GLU A 45 -2.97 9.64 -3.42
N VAL A 46 -2.94 8.34 -3.17
CA VAL A 46 -1.73 7.53 -3.05
C VAL A 46 -1.91 6.16 -3.72
N ALA A 47 -0.79 5.53 -4.08
CA ALA A 47 -0.77 4.12 -4.41
C ALA A 47 -0.39 3.31 -3.17
N ILE A 48 -1.20 2.32 -2.80
CA ILE A 48 -0.90 1.40 -1.70
C ILE A 48 -0.67 0.01 -2.27
N LYS A 49 0.47 -0.60 -1.94
CA LYS A 49 0.76 -2.00 -2.26
C LYS A 49 0.56 -2.85 -1.01
N VAL A 50 -0.45 -3.70 -1.02
CA VAL A 50 -0.73 -4.67 0.05
C VAL A 50 0.04 -5.96 -0.24
N ILE A 51 0.86 -6.39 0.73
CA ILE A 51 1.67 -7.60 0.65
C ILE A 51 1.12 -8.58 1.69
N PRO A 52 0.59 -9.75 1.29
CA PRO A 52 -0.13 -10.65 2.18
C PRO A 52 0.78 -11.43 3.15
N GLU A 53 2.08 -11.54 2.83
CA GLU A 53 3.08 -12.20 3.66
C GLU A 53 4.17 -11.19 4.03
N SER A 54 4.13 -10.70 5.27
CA SER A 54 5.24 -9.96 5.86
C SER A 54 6.19 -10.91 6.57
N SER A 55 7.48 -10.61 6.47
CA SER A 55 8.52 -11.10 7.37
C SER A 55 9.31 -9.89 7.82
N ASP A 56 9.98 -9.98 8.98
CA ASP A 56 10.80 -8.89 9.50
C ASP A 56 11.82 -8.40 8.48
N ASP A 57 12.45 -9.33 7.73
CA ASP A 57 13.40 -9.00 6.66
C ASP A 57 12.78 -8.13 5.56
N LYS A 58 11.55 -8.45 5.12
CA LYS A 58 10.83 -7.67 4.11
C LYS A 58 10.46 -6.28 4.64
N LEU A 59 10.05 -6.18 5.90
CA LEU A 59 9.74 -4.89 6.53
C LEU A 59 10.97 -4.01 6.66
N ILE A 60 12.12 -4.60 7.03
CA ILE A 60 13.41 -3.91 7.09
C ILE A 60 13.81 -3.40 5.70
N GLU A 61 13.69 -4.23 4.68
CA GLU A 61 13.97 -3.85 3.28
C GLU A 61 13.10 -2.66 2.85
N LEU A 62 11.78 -2.74 3.05
CA LEU A 62 10.86 -1.65 2.71
C LEU A 62 11.16 -0.37 3.50
N THR A 63 11.48 -0.50 4.78
CA THR A 63 11.85 0.64 5.64
C THR A 63 13.11 1.32 5.14
N ASN A 64 14.10 0.56 4.65
CA ASN A 64 15.30 1.10 4.04
C ASN A 64 15.02 1.72 2.67
N ALA A 65 14.15 1.11 1.85
CA ALA A 65 13.74 1.68 0.56
C ALA A 65 13.08 3.07 0.71
N ARG A 66 12.39 3.32 1.84
CA ARG A 66 11.82 4.64 2.17
C ARG A 66 12.86 5.76 2.29
N LYS A 67 14.12 5.42 2.58
CA LYS A 67 15.23 6.39 2.71
C LYS A 67 15.78 6.81 1.35
N LEU A 68 15.41 6.12 0.27
CA LEU A 68 15.87 6.43 -1.08
C LEU A 68 15.11 7.65 -1.62
N GLU A 69 15.86 8.72 -1.90
CA GLU A 69 15.33 9.93 -2.52
C GLU A 69 16.16 10.25 -3.77
N HIS A 70 15.58 10.01 -4.94
CA HIS A 70 16.22 10.26 -6.24
C HIS A 70 15.14 10.50 -7.30
N SER A 71 15.41 11.38 -8.27
CA SER A 71 14.42 11.77 -9.30
C SER A 71 13.92 10.60 -10.17
N ASN A 72 14.76 9.58 -10.35
CA ASN A 72 14.45 8.38 -11.12
C ASN A 72 13.95 7.20 -10.27
N LEU A 73 13.71 7.40 -8.97
CA LEU A 73 13.15 6.38 -8.07
C LEU A 73 11.82 6.88 -7.52
N ILE A 74 10.82 6.00 -7.55
CA ILE A 74 9.53 6.31 -6.93
C ILE A 74 9.73 6.39 -5.41
N LYS A 75 9.30 7.50 -4.81
CA LYS A 75 9.36 7.70 -3.38
C LYS A 75 8.33 6.81 -2.67
N ALA A 76 8.78 6.04 -1.69
CA ALA A 76 7.88 5.42 -0.73
C ALA A 76 7.56 6.42 0.39
N TYR A 77 6.30 6.80 0.56
CA TYR A 77 5.89 7.77 1.59
C TYR A 77 5.78 7.13 2.97
N SER A 78 5.25 5.90 3.03
CA SER A 78 5.03 5.16 4.26
C SER A 78 5.20 3.65 4.05
N VAL A 79 5.52 2.95 5.13
CA VAL A 79 5.63 1.49 5.22
C VAL A 79 5.08 1.10 6.59
N GLY A 80 4.33 0.00 6.64
CA GLY A 80 3.81 -0.53 7.89
C GLY A 80 3.01 -1.81 7.69
N GLU A 81 2.55 -2.35 8.80
CA GLU A 81 1.64 -3.47 8.86
C GLU A 81 0.26 -2.99 9.32
N PHE A 82 -0.77 -3.74 8.97
CA PHE A 82 -2.13 -3.52 9.44
C PHE A 82 -2.72 -4.89 9.80
N THR A 83 -3.57 -4.92 10.83
CA THR A 83 -4.24 -6.12 11.34
C THR A 83 -5.73 -6.04 11.04
#